data_AF-A0A959IA07-F1
#
_entry.id   AF-A0A959IA07-F1
#
_cell.length_a   1.000
_cell.length_b   1.000
_cell.length_c   1.000
_cell.angle_alpha   90.00
_cell.angle_beta   90.00
_cell.angle_gamma   90.00
#
_symmetry.space_group_name_H-M   'P 1'
#
loop_
_entity.id
_entity.type
_entity.pdbx_description
1 polymer ?
#
loop_
_entity_poly.entity_id
_entity_poly.type
_entity_poly.pdbx_seq_one_letter_code
_entity_poly.pdbx_strand_id
1 'polypeptide(L)'
;TVSSIGYFGNWKSYPYTSNNSNVETIRHAIAIDERRAFYAQNKLGRQNWDTDVKEVWFAGVHSDVGGSYSEEESGLAKIALQW
;
A
#
# COMPACT_ATOMS: atom_id res chain seq x y z
N THR A 1 -1.51 1.49 0.44
CA THR A 1 -1.74 2.87 0.95
C THR A 1 -0.99 3.02 2.27
N VAL A 2 -0.33 4.16 2.47
CA VAL A 2 0.31 4.48 3.76
C VAL A 2 -0.64 5.34 4.57
N SER A 3 -0.85 4.96 5.83
CA SER A 3 -1.52 5.86 6.78
C SER A 3 -0.48 6.85 7.28
N SER A 4 -0.70 8.14 7.06
CA SER A 4 0.13 9.17 7.69
C SER A 4 -0.07 9.08 9.20
N ILE A 5 0.95 8.59 9.90
CA ILE A 5 0.98 8.54 11.36
C ILE A 5 1.23 9.98 11.82
N GLY A 6 0.16 10.67 12.22
CA GLY A 6 0.26 11.98 12.84
C GLY A 6 1.14 11.93 14.10
N TYR A 7 1.81 13.05 14.41
CA TYR A 7 2.63 13.20 15.61
C TYR A 7 1.81 12.93 16.89
N PHE A 8 2.43 12.16 17.81
CA PHE A 8 2.03 11.86 19.19
C PHE A 8 0.53 11.98 19.53
N GLY A 9 -0.19 10.85 19.50
CA GLY A 9 -1.43 10.68 20.26
C GLY A 9 -2.75 10.70 19.49
N ASN A 10 -2.74 10.96 18.18
CA ASN A 10 -3.96 10.96 17.37
C ASN A 10 -3.98 9.75 16.41
N TRP A 11 -4.38 8.58 16.92
CA TRP A 11 -4.64 7.39 16.09
C TRP A 11 -5.95 7.59 15.30
N LYS A 12 -5.91 8.44 14.26
CA LYS A 12 -7.03 8.58 13.33
C LYS A 12 -7.09 7.35 12.40
N SER A 13 -7.81 6.34 12.84
CA SER A 13 -8.31 5.29 11.94
C SER A 13 -9.53 5.85 11.20
N TYR A 14 -9.38 6.14 9.91
CA TYR A 14 -10.50 6.59 9.10
C TYR A 14 -11.43 5.40 8.79
N PRO A 15 -12.74 5.52 9.07
CA PRO A 15 -13.69 4.47 8.70
C PRO A 15 -13.69 4.27 7.18
N TYR A 16 -13.95 3.04 6.73
CA TYR A 16 -13.99 2.62 5.31
C TYR A 16 -12.65 2.56 4.55
N THR A 17 -11.51 2.70 5.22
CA THR A 17 -10.19 2.49 4.60
C THR A 17 -9.85 1.01 4.40
N SER A 18 -10.46 0.13 5.18
CA SER A 18 -10.22 -1.31 5.15
C SER A 18 -11.41 -2.15 4.66
N ASN A 19 -12.62 -1.59 4.60
CA ASN A 19 -13.81 -2.30 4.13
C ASN A 19 -14.85 -1.28 3.63
N ASN A 20 -15.15 -1.31 2.35
CA ASN A 20 -16.15 -0.46 1.71
C ASN A 20 -16.97 -1.32 0.77
N SER A 21 -18.26 -1.50 1.06
CA SER A 21 -19.17 -2.34 0.28
C SER A 21 -19.41 -1.84 -1.14
N ASN A 22 -19.03 -0.61 -1.46
CA ASN A 22 -19.12 -0.05 -2.81
C ASN A 22 -17.88 -0.34 -3.66
N VAL A 23 -16.86 -0.99 -3.09
CA VAL A 23 -15.63 -1.35 -3.81
C VAL A 23 -15.65 -2.85 -4.06
N GLU A 24 -15.79 -3.23 -5.33
CA GLU A 24 -15.83 -4.62 -5.77
C GLU A 24 -14.43 -5.25 -5.82
N THR A 25 -13.41 -4.48 -6.20
CA THR A 25 -12.06 -4.99 -6.43
C THR A 25 -11.01 -4.08 -5.80
N ILE A 26 -10.08 -4.66 -5.05
CA ILE A 26 -8.95 -3.95 -4.46
C ILE A 26 -7.64 -4.65 -4.84
N ARG A 27 -6.67 -3.87 -5.30
CA ARG A 27 -5.29 -4.30 -5.57
C ARG A 27 -4.34 -3.46 -4.73
N HIS A 28 -3.44 -4.12 -4.01
CA HIS A 28 -2.49 -3.45 -3.13
C HIS A 28 -1.08 -3.98 -3.38
N ALA A 29 -0.22 -3.13 -3.97
CA ALA A 29 1.20 -3.39 -4.09
C ALA A 29 1.92 -2.99 -2.79
N ILE A 30 2.73 -3.90 -2.26
CA ILE A 30 3.39 -3.79 -0.95
C ILE A 30 4.91 -3.82 -1.13
N ALA A 31 5.61 -2.79 -0.65
CA ALA A 31 7.07 -2.76 -0.62
C ALA A 31 7.59 -3.59 0.56
N ILE A 32 8.37 -4.64 0.31
CA ILE A 32 8.87 -5.54 1.36
C ILE A 32 10.00 -4.93 2.18
N ASP A 33 10.79 -4.02 1.59
CA ASP A 33 12.00 -3.47 2.21
C ASP A 33 11.75 -2.08 2.86
N GLU A 34 10.51 -1.58 2.85
CA GLU A 34 10.17 -0.33 3.52
C GLU A 34 10.13 -0.50 5.05
N ARG A 35 11.05 0.17 5.74
CA ARG A 35 11.24 0.07 7.21
C ARG A 35 10.96 1.36 7.95
N ARG A 36 10.63 2.46 7.26
CA ARG A 36 10.39 3.75 7.92
C ARG A 36 9.05 3.71 8.66
N ALA A 37 9.08 4.06 9.94
CA ALA A 37 7.92 4.01 10.83
C ALA A 37 6.69 4.78 10.29
N PHE A 38 6.90 5.91 9.61
CA PHE A 38 5.83 6.73 9.02
C PHE A 38 5.23 6.16 7.72
N TYR A 39 5.82 5.11 7.16
CA TYR A 39 5.35 4.43 5.94
C TYR A 39 4.89 3.00 6.24
N ALA A 40 4.51 2.73 7.50
CA ALA A 40 4.01 1.44 7.91
C ALA A 40 2.82 1.01 7.04
N GLN A 41 2.89 -0.24 6.57
CA GLN A 41 1.90 -0.85 5.68
C GLN A 41 0.52 -0.88 6.35
N ASN A 42 -0.47 -0.20 5.77
CA ASN A 42 -1.85 -0.41 6.19
C ASN A 42 -2.42 -1.62 5.43
N LYS A 43 -2.25 -2.81 6.00
CA LYS A 43 -2.77 -4.05 5.41
C LYS A 43 -4.29 -4.06 5.48
N LEU A 44 -4.91 -4.47 4.39
CA LEU A 44 -6.34 -4.71 4.38
C LEU A 44 -6.55 -6.01 5.17
N GLY A 45 -7.19 -5.90 6.35
CA GLY A 45 -7.51 -7.06 7.18
C GLY A 45 -8.45 -8.05 6.47
N ARG A 46 -8.94 -9.07 7.19
CA ARG A 46 -9.85 -10.07 6.62
C ARG A 46 -11.12 -9.38 6.08
N GLN A 47 -11.26 -9.37 4.75
CA GLN A 47 -12.34 -8.69 4.04
C GLN A 47 -13.62 -9.54 4.02
N ASN A 48 -14.76 -8.87 3.84
CA ASN A 48 -16.04 -9.52 3.59
C ASN A 48 -15.99 -10.30 2.27
N TRP A 49 -16.79 -11.36 2.14
CA TRP A 49 -16.68 -12.35 1.04
C TRP A 49 -17.02 -11.78 -0.35
N ASP A 50 -17.59 -10.59 -0.44
CA ASP A 50 -18.04 -9.97 -1.70
C ASP A 50 -16.98 -9.06 -2.36
N THR A 51 -15.86 -8.75 -1.69
CA THR A 51 -14.81 -7.89 -2.27
C THR A 51 -13.59 -8.71 -2.68
N ASP A 52 -13.20 -8.64 -3.96
CA ASP A 52 -11.99 -9.27 -4.47
C ASP A 52 -10.75 -8.44 -4.10
N VAL A 53 -10.04 -8.89 -3.06
CA VAL A 53 -8.84 -8.21 -2.55
C VAL A 53 -7.58 -9.03 -2.84
N LYS A 54 -6.60 -8.38 -3.47
CA LYS A 54 -5.29 -8.96 -3.73
C LYS A 54 -4.18 -8.03 -3.23
N GLU A 55 -3.43 -8.51 -2.25
CA GLU A 55 -2.21 -7.86 -1.77
C GLU A 55 -0.99 -8.64 -2.27
N VAL A 56 -0.07 -7.97 -2.98
CA VAL A 56 1.15 -8.58 -3.54
C VAL A 56 2.36 -7.81 -3.07
N TRP A 57 3.40 -8.56 -2.69
CA TRP A 57 4.66 -8.03 -2.19
C TRP A 57 5.66 -7.90 -3.35
N PHE A 58 6.29 -6.75 -3.44
CA PHE A 58 7.33 -6.39 -4.41
C PHE A 58 8.62 -6.05 -3.67
N ALA A 59 9.75 -6.35 -4.30
CA ALA A 59 11.07 -6.01 -3.78
C ALA A 59 11.31 -4.49 -3.81
N GLY A 60 12.09 -3.98 -2.85
CA GLY A 60 12.44 -2.57 -2.76
C GLY A 60 11.63 -1.77 -1.72
N VAL A 61 11.94 -0.48 -1.63
CA VAL A 61 11.32 0.48 -0.70
C VAL A 61 10.09 1.15 -1.33
N HIS A 62 9.43 2.07 -0.62
CA HIS A 62 8.18 2.69 -1.07
C HIS A 62 8.24 3.24 -2.50
N SER A 63 9.33 3.92 -2.87
CA SER A 63 9.52 4.49 -4.21
C SER A 63 9.90 3.45 -5.28
N ASP A 64 10.40 2.27 -4.90
CA ASP A 64 10.65 1.16 -5.83
C ASP A 64 9.35 0.45 -6.24
N VAL A 65 8.25 0.69 -5.53
CA VAL A 65 6.92 0.15 -5.87
C VAL A 65 5.99 1.25 -6.36
N GLY A 66 5.97 2.40 -5.69
CA GLY A 66 5.11 3.55 -6.04
C GLY A 66 5.67 4.44 -7.14
N GLY A 67 6.95 4.27 -7.51
CA GLY A 67 7.67 5.19 -8.38
C GLY A 67 8.05 6.50 -7.67
N SER A 68 8.87 7.31 -8.35
CA SER A 68 9.30 8.70 -8.04
C SER A 68 10.75 8.94 -8.48
N TYR A 69 11.50 7.86 -8.72
CA TYR A 69 12.87 7.93 -9.21
C TYR A 69 12.92 8.35 -10.68
N SER A 70 14.11 8.73 -11.17
CA SER A 70 14.29 9.00 -12.59
C SER A 70 14.16 7.71 -13.42
N GLU A 71 14.02 7.82 -14.74
CA GLU A 71 13.84 6.66 -15.61
C GLU A 71 14.99 5.65 -15.53
N GLU A 72 16.22 6.13 -15.29
CA GLU A 72 17.42 5.30 -15.14
C GLU A 72 17.35 4.40 -13.89
N GLU A 73 16.65 4.85 -12.84
CA GLU A 73 16.58 4.19 -11.54
C GLU A 73 15.21 3.52 -11.27
N SER A 74 14.20 3.81 -12.09
CA SER A 74 12.82 3.33 -11.91
C SER A 74 12.57 1.89 -12.35
N GLY A 75 13.62 1.08 -12.52
CA GLY A 75 13.51 -0.29 -13.04
C GLY A 75 12.58 -1.19 -12.21
N LEU A 76 12.68 -1.13 -10.88
CA LEU A 76 11.84 -1.93 -9.98
C LEU A 76 10.37 -1.50 -9.99
N ALA A 77 10.11 -0.19 -10.05
CA ALA A 77 8.75 0.36 -10.07
C ALA A 77 7.97 -0.07 -11.32
N LYS A 78 8.65 -0.32 -12.44
CA LYS A 78 8.03 -0.80 -13.68
C LYS A 78 7.40 -2.19 -13.52
N ILE A 79 7.94 -3.04 -12.64
CA ILE A 79 7.38 -4.37 -12.35
C ILE A 79 6.04 -4.23 -11.64
N ALA A 80 5.97 -3.36 -10.63
CA ALA A 80 4.72 -3.08 -9.91
C ALA A 80 3.70 -2.34 -10.78
N LEU A 81 4.15 -1.49 -11.71
CA LEU A 81 3.28 -0.78 -12.66
C LEU A 81 2.68 -1.72 -13.73
N GLN A 82 3.41 -2.75 -14.14
CA GLN A 82 2.93 -3.73 -15.12
C GLN A 82 1.88 -4.69 -14.53
N TRP A 83 1.88 -4.87 -13.22
CA TRP A 83 1.01 -5.78 -12.48
C TRP A 83 -0.43 -5.26 -12.34
#